data_AF-A0A2R6I5Y7-F1
#
_entry.id   AF-A0A2R6I5Y7-F1
#
_cell.length_a   1.000
_cell.length_b   1.000
_cell.length_c   1.000
_cell.angle_alpha   90.00
_cell.angle_beta   90.00
_cell.angle_gamma   90.00
#
_symmetry.space_group_name_H-M   'P 1'
#
loop_
_entity.id
_entity.type
_entity.pdbx_description
1 polymer ?
#
loop_
_entity_poly.entity_id
_entity_poly.type
_entity_poly.pdbx_seq_one_letter_code
_entity_poly.pdbx_strand_id
1 'polypeptide(L)'
;MVGSVNDPLSEDAKGRLTDAGDELADEIRTEVDGAALSDAAGDMAQALANVSSLTHEDLSPTLETEYETVAARANDLVSNLILADFFETADEVLPPFDPDFLEDCLAHAVGTAEMEPFETAGVGSELPEFVDEALSHTEAIEQNVRWEPEKPNKVSPMTTRGATEGVVDWLDDLGRHLWMSEVLLSEQMLEDAETHTRAMGSALLLLAQGVAGLDHDESNPEDDVARIVGGIALHTHHQRRLPEDLSWITDEMRAPGGWA
;
A
#
# COMPACT_ATOMS: atom_id res chain seq x y z
N MET A 1 -4.96 18.22 -14.17
CA MET A 1 -4.09 19.08 -13.33
C MET A 1 -4.08 18.31 -12.04
N VAL A 2 -2.97 17.66 -11.68
CA VAL A 2 -2.93 16.79 -10.51
C VAL A 2 -3.31 17.64 -9.29
N GLY A 3 -4.34 17.23 -8.55
CA GLY A 3 -4.75 17.91 -7.32
C GLY A 3 -3.58 18.04 -6.36
N SER A 4 -3.46 19.18 -5.69
CA SER A 4 -2.49 19.32 -4.60
C SER A 4 -2.98 18.54 -3.39
N VAL A 5 -2.07 18.00 -2.58
CA VAL A 5 -2.36 17.42 -1.24
C VAL A 5 -3.14 18.38 -0.31
N ASN A 6 -3.19 19.69 -0.64
CA ASN A 6 -3.95 20.69 0.11
C ASN A 6 -5.29 21.10 -0.53
N ASP A 7 -5.65 20.52 -1.67
CA ASP A 7 -6.92 20.83 -2.31
C ASP A 7 -8.07 20.17 -1.51
N PRO A 8 -9.19 20.89 -1.29
CA PRO A 8 -10.32 20.30 -0.60
C PRO A 8 -10.96 19.22 -1.47
N LEU A 9 -11.44 18.14 -0.83
CA LEU A 9 -12.24 17.11 -1.48
C LEU A 9 -13.38 17.73 -2.30
N SER A 10 -13.62 17.19 -3.50
CA SER A 10 -14.82 17.53 -4.24
C SER A 10 -16.08 17.12 -3.46
N GLU A 11 -17.19 17.83 -3.65
CA GLU A 11 -18.46 17.49 -2.98
C GLU A 11 -18.95 16.08 -3.37
N ASP A 12 -18.60 15.60 -4.57
CA ASP A 12 -18.90 14.23 -5.01
C ASP A 12 -18.07 13.21 -4.24
N ALA A 13 -16.74 13.36 -4.19
CA ALA A 13 -15.86 12.47 -3.44
C ALA A 13 -16.22 12.47 -1.96
N LYS A 14 -16.48 13.65 -1.38
CA LYS A 14 -16.92 13.79 0.01
C LYS A 14 -18.17 12.98 0.29
N GLY A 15 -19.23 13.14 -0.51
CA GLY A 15 -20.47 12.38 -0.32
C GLY A 15 -20.26 10.87 -0.42
N ARG A 16 -19.46 10.41 -1.38
CA ARG A 16 -19.13 8.99 -1.55
C ARG A 16 -18.33 8.43 -0.36
N LEU A 17 -17.39 9.20 0.17
CA LEU A 17 -16.59 8.82 1.33
C LEU A 17 -17.44 8.77 2.61
N THR A 18 -18.32 9.75 2.83
CA THR A 18 -19.26 9.74 3.96
C THR A 18 -20.16 8.51 3.90
N ASP A 19 -20.82 8.28 2.76
CA ASP A 19 -21.76 7.16 2.60
C ASP A 19 -21.07 5.80 2.84
N ALA A 20 -19.89 5.60 2.25
CA ALA A 20 -19.11 4.37 2.44
C ALA A 20 -18.57 4.23 3.87
N GLY A 21 -18.21 5.33 4.51
CA GLY A 21 -17.67 5.32 5.87
C GLY A 21 -18.72 4.97 6.91
N ASP A 22 -19.93 5.53 6.77
CA ASP A 22 -21.06 5.18 7.63
C ASP A 22 -21.42 3.68 7.50
N GLU A 23 -21.47 3.15 6.26
CA GLU A 23 -21.79 1.75 6.01
C GLU A 23 -20.68 0.79 6.48
N LEU A 24 -19.40 1.12 6.23
CA LEU A 24 -18.27 0.33 6.74
C LEU A 24 -18.22 0.33 8.27
N ALA A 25 -18.42 1.49 8.91
CA ALA A 25 -18.41 1.58 10.37
C ALA A 25 -19.55 0.77 11.00
N ASP A 26 -20.75 0.77 10.40
CA ASP A 26 -21.89 -0.01 10.90
C ASP A 26 -21.66 -1.53 10.83
N GLU A 27 -21.00 -2.03 9.78
CA GLU A 27 -20.76 -3.46 9.57
C GLU A 27 -19.49 -3.96 10.30
N ILE A 28 -18.43 -3.14 10.41
CA ILE A 28 -17.11 -3.59 10.87
C ILE A 28 -16.83 -3.28 12.35
N ARG A 29 -17.46 -2.27 12.95
CA ARG A 29 -17.19 -1.81 14.33
C ARG A 29 -17.39 -2.89 15.41
N THR A 30 -18.13 -3.97 15.12
CA THR A 30 -18.28 -5.08 16.08
C THR A 30 -17.24 -6.18 15.92
N GLU A 31 -16.49 -6.20 14.82
CA GLU A 31 -15.60 -7.29 14.43
C GLU A 31 -14.12 -6.88 14.44
N VAL A 32 -13.80 -5.60 14.19
CA VAL A 32 -12.43 -5.07 14.28
C VAL A 32 -12.04 -4.76 15.72
N ASP A 33 -10.87 -5.25 16.13
CA ASP A 33 -10.17 -4.76 17.33
C ASP A 33 -9.18 -3.67 16.88
N GLY A 34 -9.60 -2.41 16.96
CA GLY A 34 -8.78 -1.27 16.51
C GLY A 34 -7.45 -1.16 17.27
N ALA A 35 -7.41 -1.58 18.54
CA ALA A 35 -6.19 -1.58 19.33
C ALA A 35 -5.22 -2.68 18.84
N ALA A 36 -5.71 -3.89 18.58
CA ALA A 36 -4.89 -4.96 18.01
C ALA A 36 -4.34 -4.60 16.62
N LEU A 37 -5.14 -3.91 15.80
CA LEU A 37 -4.71 -3.45 14.48
C LEU A 37 -3.65 -2.34 14.59
N SER A 38 -3.81 -1.40 15.51
CA SER A 38 -2.80 -0.35 15.78
C SER A 38 -1.50 -0.94 16.32
N ASP A 39 -1.56 -1.95 17.21
CA ASP A 39 -0.38 -2.63 17.72
C ASP A 39 0.35 -3.39 16.59
N ALA A 40 -0.39 -4.10 15.72
CA ALA A 40 0.18 -4.79 14.56
C ALA A 40 0.82 -3.81 13.56
N ALA A 41 0.20 -2.63 13.34
CA ALA A 41 0.79 -1.56 12.53
C ALA A 41 2.07 -1.01 13.15
N GLY A 42 2.14 -0.85 14.47
CA GLY A 42 3.35 -0.45 15.19
C GLY A 42 4.49 -1.47 15.06
N ASP A 43 4.19 -2.75 15.21
CA ASP A 43 5.16 -3.84 15.03
C ASP A 43 5.68 -3.91 13.58
N MET A 44 4.79 -3.71 12.60
CA MET A 44 5.16 -3.65 11.19
C MET A 44 6.03 -2.44 10.88
N ALA A 45 5.68 -1.25 11.40
CA ALA A 45 6.47 -0.04 11.23
C ALA A 45 7.90 -0.23 11.76
N GLN A 46 8.05 -0.82 12.94
CA GLN A 46 9.37 -1.14 13.50
C GLN A 46 10.13 -2.15 12.64
N ALA A 47 9.48 -3.17 12.10
CA ALA A 47 10.12 -4.13 11.20
C ALA A 47 10.61 -3.45 9.92
N LEU A 48 9.79 -2.58 9.32
CA LEU A 48 10.13 -1.84 8.09
C LEU A 48 11.35 -0.93 8.30
N ALA A 49 11.43 -0.24 9.44
CA ALA A 49 12.56 0.62 9.77
C ALA A 49 13.90 -0.12 9.93
N ASN A 50 13.86 -1.44 10.12
CA ASN A 50 15.05 -2.27 10.27
C ASN A 50 15.52 -2.89 8.95
N VAL A 51 14.81 -2.71 7.84
CA VAL A 51 15.28 -3.14 6.53
C VAL A 51 16.50 -2.31 6.17
N SER A 52 17.62 -2.98 5.89
CA SER A 52 18.84 -2.31 5.48
C SER A 52 18.64 -1.56 4.17
N SER A 53 19.22 -0.36 4.04
CA SER A 53 19.34 0.30 2.74
C SER A 53 20.04 -0.62 1.75
N LEU A 54 19.60 -0.63 0.50
CA LEU A 54 20.07 -1.60 -0.47
C LEU A 54 21.30 -1.09 -1.23
N THR A 55 22.48 -1.60 -0.89
CA THR A 55 23.66 -1.53 -1.75
C THR A 55 24.09 -2.93 -2.20
N HIS A 56 24.97 -3.01 -3.20
CA HIS A 56 25.52 -4.29 -3.62
C HIS A 56 26.22 -5.06 -2.48
N GLU A 57 26.79 -4.38 -1.49
CA GLU A 57 27.43 -5.03 -0.34
C GLU A 57 26.41 -5.70 0.60
N ASP A 58 25.14 -5.28 0.54
CA ASP A 58 24.05 -5.74 1.40
C ASP A 58 23.31 -6.96 0.80
N LEU A 59 23.58 -7.30 -0.47
CA LEU A 59 22.98 -8.43 -1.18
C LEU A 59 23.54 -9.77 -0.71
N SER A 60 23.15 -10.16 0.51
CA SER A 60 23.58 -11.41 1.14
C SER A 60 22.37 -12.24 1.57
N PRO A 61 22.56 -13.53 1.90
CA PRO A 61 21.48 -14.37 2.41
C PRO A 61 20.78 -13.85 3.67
N THR A 62 21.38 -12.89 4.41
CA THR A 62 20.70 -12.27 5.57
C THR A 62 19.54 -11.38 5.16
N LEU A 63 19.58 -10.82 3.93
CA LEU A 63 18.54 -9.95 3.40
C LEU A 63 17.19 -10.66 3.30
N GLU A 64 17.20 -11.96 2.95
CA GLU A 64 16.00 -12.79 2.95
C GLU A 64 15.32 -12.79 4.33
N THR A 65 16.09 -12.98 5.41
CA THR A 65 15.54 -12.98 6.77
C THR A 65 15.04 -11.60 7.22
N GLU A 66 15.67 -10.51 6.77
CA GLU A 66 15.19 -9.15 7.04
C GLU A 66 13.79 -8.93 6.42
N TYR A 67 13.65 -9.31 5.15
CA TYR A 67 12.39 -9.20 4.40
C TYR A 67 11.29 -10.14 4.92
N GLU A 68 11.63 -11.41 5.22
CA GLU A 68 10.72 -12.37 5.87
C GLU A 68 10.19 -11.82 7.22
N THR A 69 11.01 -11.07 7.95
CA THR A 69 10.59 -10.45 9.21
C THR A 69 9.52 -9.37 8.96
N VAL A 70 9.70 -8.53 7.94
CA VAL A 70 8.70 -7.52 7.57
C VAL A 70 7.43 -8.20 7.06
N ALA A 71 7.55 -9.21 6.19
CA ALA A 71 6.44 -9.97 5.66
C ALA A 71 5.62 -10.64 6.77
N ALA A 72 6.28 -11.19 7.80
CA ALA A 72 5.59 -11.76 8.95
C ALA A 72 4.74 -10.72 9.71
N ARG A 73 5.24 -9.49 9.88
CA ARG A 73 4.48 -8.41 10.54
C ARG A 73 3.35 -7.86 9.68
N ALA A 74 3.60 -7.73 8.38
CA ALA A 74 2.55 -7.42 7.42
C ALA A 74 1.45 -8.50 7.46
N ASN A 75 1.82 -9.78 7.52
CA ASN A 75 0.87 -10.88 7.64
C ASN A 75 0.04 -10.81 8.93
N ASP A 76 0.63 -10.46 10.06
CA ASP A 76 -0.09 -10.29 11.33
C ASP A 76 -1.17 -9.19 11.18
N LEU A 77 -0.83 -8.05 10.57
CA LEU A 77 -1.77 -6.96 10.26
C LEU A 77 -2.89 -7.42 9.32
N VAL A 78 -2.53 -8.02 8.18
CA VAL A 78 -3.49 -8.48 7.17
C VAL A 78 -4.40 -9.58 7.72
N SER A 79 -3.89 -10.45 8.59
CA SER A 79 -4.68 -11.49 9.26
C SER A 79 -5.76 -10.90 10.16
N ASN A 80 -5.49 -9.78 10.85
CA ASN A 80 -6.52 -9.09 11.64
C ASN A 80 -7.65 -8.56 10.75
N LEU A 81 -7.32 -8.00 9.58
CA LEU A 81 -8.32 -7.53 8.60
C LEU A 81 -9.17 -8.69 8.06
N ILE A 82 -8.54 -9.84 7.75
CA ILE A 82 -9.26 -11.04 7.29
C ILE A 82 -10.19 -11.57 8.38
N LEU A 83 -9.74 -11.61 9.63
CA LEU A 83 -10.52 -12.13 10.76
C LEU A 83 -11.77 -11.28 11.04
N ALA A 84 -11.69 -9.98 10.77
CA ALA A 84 -12.81 -9.05 10.92
C ALA A 84 -13.71 -8.95 9.67
N ASP A 85 -13.52 -9.84 8.69
CA ASP A 85 -14.25 -9.88 7.41
C ASP A 85 -14.20 -8.56 6.60
N PHE A 86 -13.21 -7.71 6.90
CA PHE A 86 -13.10 -6.35 6.36
C PHE A 86 -13.15 -6.33 4.83
N PHE A 87 -12.44 -7.25 4.19
CA PHE A 87 -12.30 -7.26 2.74
C PHE A 87 -13.60 -7.61 2.02
N GLU A 88 -14.43 -8.50 2.57
CA GLU A 88 -15.73 -8.84 1.97
C GLU A 88 -16.65 -7.61 2.02
N THR A 89 -16.71 -6.94 3.17
CA THR A 89 -17.47 -5.69 3.32
C THR A 89 -16.94 -4.57 2.43
N ALA A 90 -15.62 -4.37 2.38
CA ALA A 90 -14.98 -3.35 1.54
C ALA A 90 -15.28 -3.56 0.04
N ASP A 91 -15.33 -4.81 -0.42
CA ASP A 91 -15.66 -5.18 -1.80
C ASP A 91 -17.11 -4.88 -2.20
N GLU A 92 -17.99 -4.71 -1.23
CA GLU A 92 -19.40 -4.37 -1.41
C GLU A 92 -19.67 -2.87 -1.25
N VAL A 93 -19.00 -2.22 -0.30
CA VAL A 93 -19.30 -0.86 0.15
C VAL A 93 -18.44 0.20 -0.52
N LEU A 94 -17.16 -0.10 -0.83
CA LEU A 94 -16.26 0.94 -1.33
C LEU A 94 -16.74 1.51 -2.67
N PRO A 95 -16.65 2.84 -2.86
CA PRO A 95 -17.00 3.46 -4.13
C PRO A 95 -16.07 2.97 -5.27
N PRO A 96 -16.51 3.06 -6.53
CA PRO A 96 -15.65 2.75 -7.68
C PRO A 96 -14.34 3.55 -7.67
N PHE A 97 -13.21 2.91 -8.03
CA PHE A 97 -11.89 3.54 -8.10
C PHE A 97 -11.71 4.26 -9.45
N ASP A 98 -12.55 5.24 -9.76
CA ASP A 98 -12.35 6.08 -10.94
C ASP A 98 -11.22 7.12 -10.71
N PRO A 99 -10.55 7.61 -11.78
CA PRO A 99 -9.37 8.45 -11.63
C PRO A 99 -9.59 9.74 -10.82
N ASP A 100 -10.69 10.45 -11.05
CA ASP A 100 -10.99 11.70 -10.35
C ASP A 100 -11.21 11.44 -8.85
N PHE A 101 -11.93 10.36 -8.51
CA PHE A 101 -12.11 9.93 -7.11
C PHE A 101 -10.80 9.52 -6.46
N LEU A 102 -9.95 8.76 -7.17
CA LEU A 102 -8.63 8.36 -6.67
C LEU A 102 -7.73 9.57 -6.40
N GLU A 103 -7.77 10.59 -7.26
CA GLU A 103 -7.01 11.84 -7.05
C GLU A 103 -7.40 12.51 -5.73
N ASP A 104 -8.70 12.69 -5.50
CA ASP A 104 -9.24 13.27 -4.27
C ASP A 104 -8.87 12.44 -3.03
N CYS A 105 -9.03 11.12 -3.09
CA CYS A 105 -8.75 10.23 -1.95
C CYS A 105 -7.27 10.17 -1.59
N LEU A 106 -6.37 10.04 -2.57
CA LEU A 106 -4.93 9.94 -2.34
C LEU A 106 -4.36 11.20 -1.68
N ALA A 107 -4.74 12.37 -2.20
CA ALA A 107 -4.36 13.66 -1.62
C ALA A 107 -4.88 13.81 -0.18
N HIS A 108 -6.16 13.50 0.04
CA HIS A 108 -6.79 13.62 1.36
C HIS A 108 -6.25 12.61 2.39
N ALA A 109 -5.93 11.39 1.96
CA ALA A 109 -5.37 10.34 2.80
C ALA A 109 -4.06 10.78 3.46
N VAL A 110 -3.13 11.37 2.69
CA VAL A 110 -1.86 11.88 3.23
C VAL A 110 -2.08 13.11 4.09
N GLY A 111 -2.96 14.01 3.68
CA GLY A 111 -3.27 15.23 4.43
C GLY A 111 -3.88 14.97 5.81
N THR A 112 -4.48 13.80 6.01
CA THR A 112 -5.14 13.40 7.25
C THR A 112 -4.45 12.23 7.96
N ALA A 113 -3.35 11.70 7.42
CA ALA A 113 -2.63 10.59 8.05
C ALA A 113 -2.04 11.00 9.41
N GLU A 114 -2.05 10.07 10.36
CA GLU A 114 -1.36 10.24 11.63
C GLU A 114 0.09 9.84 11.37
N MET A 115 1.02 10.78 11.51
CA MET A 115 2.38 10.59 10.97
C MET A 115 3.26 9.65 11.80
N GLU A 116 2.92 9.39 13.07
CA GLU A 116 3.78 8.64 13.99
C GLU A 116 4.15 7.22 13.50
N PRO A 117 3.24 6.38 12.99
CA PRO A 117 3.60 5.08 12.43
C PRO A 117 4.56 5.18 11.24
N PHE A 118 4.38 6.19 10.39
CA PHE A 118 5.23 6.41 9.22
C PHE A 118 6.61 6.95 9.61
N GLU A 119 6.69 7.81 10.62
CA GLU A 119 7.94 8.28 11.21
C GLU A 119 8.71 7.11 11.84
N THR A 120 8.01 6.26 12.59
CA THR A 120 8.58 5.04 13.19
C THR A 120 9.11 4.09 12.12
N ALA A 121 8.39 3.96 11.01
CA ALA A 121 8.80 3.15 9.87
C ALA A 121 9.93 3.77 9.02
N GLY A 122 10.34 5.00 9.31
CA GLY A 122 11.37 5.72 8.56
C GLY A 122 10.89 6.29 7.22
N VAL A 123 9.59 6.25 6.91
CA VAL A 123 9.00 6.63 5.62
C VAL A 123 8.18 7.91 5.66
N GLY A 124 8.04 8.54 6.83
CA GLY A 124 7.18 9.71 7.03
C GLY A 124 7.48 10.88 6.08
N SER A 125 8.74 11.11 5.70
CA SER A 125 9.11 12.14 4.72
C SER A 125 8.90 11.74 3.27
N GLU A 126 8.83 10.44 2.97
CA GLU A 126 8.72 9.88 1.61
C GLU A 126 7.25 9.64 1.23
N LEU A 127 6.35 9.52 2.21
CA LEU A 127 4.92 9.28 1.99
C LEU A 127 4.29 10.24 0.95
N PRO A 128 4.55 11.56 0.97
CA PRO A 128 4.03 12.45 -0.06
C PRO A 128 4.54 12.13 -1.47
N GLU A 129 5.79 11.69 -1.61
CA GLU A 129 6.39 11.35 -2.91
C GLU A 129 5.78 10.07 -3.48
N PHE A 130 5.55 9.06 -2.63
CA PHE A 130 4.86 7.83 -3.02
C PHE A 130 3.43 8.12 -3.51
N VAL A 131 2.74 9.05 -2.86
CA VAL A 131 1.40 9.47 -3.26
C VAL A 131 1.40 10.31 -4.54
N ASP A 132 2.35 11.24 -4.70
CA ASP A 132 2.50 12.01 -5.95
C ASP A 132 2.77 11.09 -7.15
N GLU A 133 3.54 10.01 -6.95
CA GLU A 133 3.75 8.99 -7.98
C GLU A 133 2.46 8.22 -8.31
N ALA A 134 1.71 7.78 -7.29
CA ALA A 134 0.42 7.11 -7.48
C ALA A 134 -0.63 8.00 -8.17
N LEU A 135 -0.69 9.28 -7.80
CA LEU A 135 -1.55 10.31 -8.42
C LEU A 135 -1.26 10.47 -9.91
N SER A 136 0.00 10.32 -10.32
CA SER A 136 0.39 10.39 -11.72
C SER A 136 -0.07 9.16 -12.55
N HIS A 137 -0.63 8.14 -11.90
CA HIS A 137 -0.95 6.84 -12.50
C HIS A 137 -2.37 6.34 -12.16
N THR A 138 -3.29 7.22 -11.76
CA THR A 138 -4.67 6.84 -11.36
C THR A 138 -5.43 6.06 -12.45
N GLU A 139 -5.27 6.40 -13.73
CA GLU A 139 -5.85 5.63 -14.85
C GLU A 139 -5.32 4.18 -14.91
N ALA A 140 -4.03 3.97 -14.64
CA ALA A 140 -3.44 2.64 -14.62
C ALA A 140 -3.92 1.85 -13.40
N ILE A 141 -4.10 2.51 -12.26
CA ILE A 141 -4.65 1.92 -11.04
C ILE A 141 -6.10 1.46 -11.29
N GLU A 142 -6.99 2.30 -11.83
CA GLU A 142 -8.37 1.94 -12.19
C GLU A 142 -8.41 0.66 -13.03
N GLN A 143 -7.56 0.57 -14.06
CA GLN A 143 -7.52 -0.58 -14.96
C GLN A 143 -7.17 -1.90 -14.28
N ASN A 144 -6.35 -1.87 -13.21
CA ASN A 144 -6.03 -3.08 -12.45
C ASN A 144 -7.19 -3.52 -11.57
N VAL A 145 -7.91 -2.58 -10.95
CA VAL A 145 -9.03 -2.86 -10.04
C VAL A 145 -10.29 -3.31 -10.81
N ARG A 146 -10.46 -2.91 -12.07
CA ARG A 146 -11.69 -3.19 -12.85
C ARG A 146 -11.82 -4.63 -13.40
N TRP A 147 -10.83 -5.51 -13.22
CA TRP A 147 -10.84 -6.80 -13.90
C TRP A 147 -11.81 -7.82 -13.25
N GLU A 148 -13.10 -7.74 -13.63
CA GLU A 148 -14.09 -8.81 -13.44
C GLU A 148 -14.80 -9.12 -14.77
N PRO A 149 -14.55 -10.30 -15.39
CA PRO A 149 -15.17 -10.66 -16.67
C PRO A 149 -16.70 -10.72 -16.63
N GLU A 150 -17.27 -11.06 -15.47
CA GLU A 150 -18.71 -11.26 -15.29
C GLU A 150 -19.46 -9.97 -14.92
N LYS A 151 -18.75 -8.92 -14.45
CA LYS A 151 -19.32 -7.63 -14.05
C LYS A 151 -18.42 -6.46 -14.51
N PRO A 152 -18.31 -6.17 -15.82
CA PRO A 152 -17.38 -5.17 -16.37
C PRO A 152 -17.65 -3.70 -15.95
N ASN A 153 -18.79 -3.45 -15.30
CA ASN A 153 -19.17 -2.16 -14.74
C ASN A 153 -19.05 -2.12 -13.21
N LYS A 154 -18.82 -3.26 -12.54
CA LYS A 154 -18.37 -3.27 -11.16
C LYS A 154 -16.87 -3.00 -11.24
N VAL A 155 -16.44 -1.82 -10.81
CA VAL A 155 -15.03 -1.67 -10.41
C VAL A 155 -14.93 -2.54 -9.19
N SER A 156 -14.31 -3.71 -9.35
CA SER A 156 -14.37 -4.68 -8.27
C SER A 156 -13.25 -4.41 -7.32
N PRO A 157 -13.54 -4.13 -6.05
CA PRO A 157 -12.49 -4.15 -5.07
C PRO A 157 -11.99 -5.59 -4.86
N MET A 158 -12.46 -6.64 -5.57
CA MET A 158 -12.07 -8.07 -5.49
C MET A 158 -10.57 -8.44 -5.43
N THR A 159 -9.65 -7.49 -5.53
CA THR A 159 -8.24 -7.68 -5.14
C THR A 159 -7.88 -6.96 -3.83
N THR A 160 -8.78 -6.42 -3.01
CA THR A 160 -8.41 -5.76 -1.75
C THR A 160 -7.73 -6.80 -0.88
N ARG A 161 -8.38 -7.94 -0.65
CA ARG A 161 -7.74 -9.08 -0.01
C ARG A 161 -6.55 -9.61 -0.81
N GLY A 162 -6.77 -10.03 -2.07
CA GLY A 162 -5.72 -10.72 -2.83
C GLY A 162 -4.49 -9.87 -3.15
N ALA A 163 -4.64 -8.57 -3.38
CA ALA A 163 -3.53 -7.63 -3.54
C ALA A 163 -2.95 -7.22 -2.19
N THR A 164 -3.72 -7.17 -1.10
CA THR A 164 -3.15 -6.94 0.24
C THR A 164 -2.32 -8.15 0.70
N GLU A 165 -2.83 -9.37 0.51
CA GLU A 165 -2.06 -10.62 0.67
C GLU A 165 -0.86 -10.65 -0.29
N GLY A 166 -1.03 -10.16 -1.52
CA GLY A 166 0.05 -10.00 -2.49
C GLY A 166 1.21 -9.11 -2.02
N VAL A 167 0.95 -8.08 -1.22
CA VAL A 167 2.02 -7.29 -0.56
C VAL A 167 2.87 -8.19 0.34
N VAL A 168 2.23 -9.04 1.13
CA VAL A 168 2.92 -9.98 2.03
C VAL A 168 3.79 -10.93 1.21
N ASP A 169 3.24 -11.51 0.14
CA ASP A 169 3.97 -12.43 -0.74
C ASP A 169 5.17 -11.75 -1.41
N TRP A 170 5.00 -10.50 -1.87
CA TRP A 170 6.11 -9.73 -2.43
C TRP A 170 7.20 -9.45 -1.40
N LEU A 171 6.83 -9.02 -0.20
CA LEU A 171 7.79 -8.76 0.87
C LEU A 171 8.52 -10.04 1.29
N ASP A 172 7.84 -11.20 1.31
CA ASP A 172 8.44 -12.49 1.69
C ASP A 172 9.50 -12.97 0.67
N ASP A 173 9.26 -12.79 -0.62
CA ASP A 173 10.16 -13.28 -1.68
C ASP A 173 11.22 -12.24 -2.12
N LEU A 174 10.97 -10.94 -1.94
CA LEU A 174 11.82 -9.90 -2.51
C LEU A 174 13.26 -9.95 -2.00
N GLY A 175 13.47 -10.16 -0.70
CA GLY A 175 14.82 -10.29 -0.14
C GLY A 175 15.59 -11.44 -0.80
N ARG A 176 14.92 -12.58 -1.02
CA ARG A 176 15.48 -13.75 -1.72
C ARG A 176 15.82 -13.43 -3.17
N HIS A 177 14.89 -12.82 -3.89
CA HIS A 177 15.08 -12.42 -5.28
C HIS A 177 16.28 -11.50 -5.45
N LEU A 178 16.43 -10.51 -4.57
CA LEU A 178 17.50 -9.51 -4.65
C LEU A 178 18.88 -10.15 -4.50
N TRP A 179 19.11 -10.96 -3.45
CA TRP A 179 20.43 -11.58 -3.25
C TRP A 179 20.73 -12.66 -4.29
N MET A 180 19.72 -13.43 -4.74
CA MET A 180 19.91 -14.44 -5.78
C MET A 180 20.19 -13.83 -7.16
N SER A 181 19.74 -12.60 -7.39
CA SER A 181 19.87 -11.88 -8.66
C SER A 181 21.00 -10.86 -8.67
N GLU A 182 21.83 -10.78 -7.63
CA GLU A 182 22.86 -9.74 -7.39
C GLU A 182 23.60 -9.29 -8.66
N VAL A 183 24.08 -10.26 -9.46
CA VAL A 183 24.89 -9.99 -10.66
C VAL A 183 24.15 -9.31 -11.81
N LEU A 184 22.82 -9.26 -11.75
CA LEU A 184 21.95 -8.65 -12.76
C LEU A 184 21.45 -7.27 -12.35
N LEU A 185 21.40 -6.98 -11.05
CA LEU A 185 20.78 -5.77 -10.52
C LEU A 185 21.70 -4.56 -10.72
N SER A 186 21.15 -3.44 -11.17
CA SER A 186 21.85 -2.15 -11.18
C SER A 186 21.55 -1.36 -9.90
N GLU A 187 22.31 -0.30 -9.64
CA GLU A 187 22.05 0.62 -8.51
C GLU A 187 20.62 1.17 -8.55
N GLN A 188 20.12 1.56 -9.74
CA GLN A 188 18.74 2.01 -9.90
C GLN A 188 17.72 0.94 -9.50
N MET A 189 17.95 -0.32 -9.87
CA MET A 189 17.04 -1.41 -9.47
C MET A 189 17.03 -1.64 -7.96
N LEU A 190 18.15 -1.39 -7.27
CA LEU A 190 18.20 -1.47 -5.80
C LEU A 190 17.44 -0.30 -5.16
N GLU A 191 17.58 0.91 -5.71
CA GLU A 191 16.79 2.08 -5.30
C GLU A 191 15.28 1.86 -5.53
N ASP A 192 14.91 1.27 -6.67
CA ASP A 192 13.51 0.95 -6.99
C ASP A 192 12.96 -0.12 -6.03
N ALA A 193 13.76 -1.16 -5.71
CA ALA A 193 13.36 -2.19 -4.75
C ALA A 193 13.13 -1.62 -3.34
N GLU A 194 14.00 -0.72 -2.88
CA GLU A 194 13.85 -0.03 -1.61
C GLU A 194 12.57 0.83 -1.62
N THR A 195 12.38 1.61 -2.68
CA THR A 195 11.20 2.47 -2.88
C THR A 195 9.91 1.66 -2.83
N HIS A 196 9.82 0.56 -3.59
CA HIS A 196 8.62 -0.30 -3.61
C HIS A 196 8.35 -0.93 -2.25
N THR A 197 9.38 -1.40 -1.56
CA THR A 197 9.25 -2.00 -0.22
C THR A 197 8.66 -0.99 0.76
N ARG A 198 9.22 0.23 0.79
CA ARG A 198 8.82 1.31 1.69
C ARG A 198 7.42 1.84 1.36
N ALA A 199 7.09 1.96 0.09
CA ALA A 199 5.77 2.41 -0.35
C ALA A 199 4.68 1.35 -0.09
N MET A 200 4.95 0.06 -0.34
CA MET A 200 4.02 -1.03 0.02
C MET A 200 3.83 -1.12 1.54
N GLY A 201 4.89 -0.91 2.32
CA GLY A 201 4.79 -0.81 3.77
C GLY A 201 3.91 0.34 4.23
N SER A 202 4.14 1.53 3.65
CA SER A 202 3.33 2.73 3.91
C SER A 202 1.85 2.54 3.55
N ALA A 203 1.57 1.82 2.46
CA ALA A 203 0.22 1.49 2.04
C ALA A 203 -0.55 0.66 3.07
N LEU A 204 0.11 -0.34 3.69
CA LEU A 204 -0.49 -1.14 4.76
C LEU A 204 -0.71 -0.33 6.04
N LEU A 205 0.19 0.61 6.36
CA LEU A 205 0.01 1.52 7.50
C LEU A 205 -1.18 2.47 7.29
N LEU A 206 -1.34 3.04 6.09
CA LEU A 206 -2.51 3.85 5.73
C LEU A 206 -3.81 3.04 5.86
N LEU A 207 -3.81 1.83 5.31
CA LEU A 207 -4.96 0.93 5.38
C LEU A 207 -5.33 0.61 6.83
N ALA A 208 -4.36 0.22 7.65
CA ALA A 208 -4.58 -0.08 9.07
C ALA A 208 -5.10 1.13 9.85
N GLN A 209 -4.56 2.32 9.59
CA GLN A 209 -5.02 3.55 10.22
C GLN A 209 -6.48 3.86 9.87
N GLY A 210 -6.86 3.73 8.59
CA GLY A 210 -8.24 3.95 8.17
C GLY A 210 -9.21 2.95 8.80
N VAL A 211 -8.87 1.65 8.80
CA VAL A 211 -9.74 0.62 9.40
C VAL A 211 -9.83 0.76 10.93
N ALA A 212 -8.73 1.07 11.62
CA ALA A 212 -8.76 1.33 13.06
C ALA A 212 -9.59 2.57 13.39
N GLY A 213 -9.60 3.58 12.51
CA GLY A 213 -10.43 4.77 12.63
C GLY A 213 -11.93 4.44 12.67
N LEU A 214 -12.39 3.53 11.81
CA LEU A 214 -13.81 3.14 11.74
C LEU A 214 -14.36 2.56 13.06
N ASP A 215 -13.52 1.96 13.91
CA ASP A 215 -13.88 1.45 15.23
C ASP A 215 -14.17 2.59 16.24
N HIS A 216 -13.66 3.80 16.00
CA HIS A 216 -13.78 4.92 16.94
C HIS A 216 -14.97 5.85 16.64
N ASP A 217 -15.89 5.99 17.61
CA ASP A 217 -17.09 6.86 17.50
C ASP A 217 -16.78 8.35 17.24
N GLU A 218 -15.55 8.79 17.52
CA GLU A 218 -15.12 10.19 17.34
C GLU A 218 -14.33 10.43 16.05
N SER A 219 -14.08 9.38 15.24
CA SER A 219 -13.36 9.53 13.98
C SER A 219 -14.23 10.21 12.92
N ASN A 220 -13.58 10.75 11.90
CA ASN A 220 -14.26 11.28 10.72
C ASN A 220 -14.29 10.17 9.65
N PRO A 221 -15.47 9.62 9.30
CA PRO A 221 -15.57 8.53 8.32
C PRO A 221 -14.96 8.89 6.96
N GLU A 222 -15.01 10.17 6.57
CA GLU A 222 -14.40 10.65 5.33
C GLU A 222 -12.88 10.42 5.30
N ASP A 223 -12.21 10.70 6.42
CA ASP A 223 -10.76 10.56 6.55
C ASP A 223 -10.37 9.07 6.57
N ASP A 224 -11.15 8.26 7.29
CA ASP A 224 -10.90 6.83 7.44
C ASP A 224 -11.03 6.08 6.11
N VAL A 225 -12.09 6.33 5.35
CA VAL A 225 -12.28 5.71 4.03
C VAL A 225 -11.25 6.24 3.02
N ALA A 226 -10.89 7.52 3.08
CA ALA A 226 -9.83 8.04 2.21
C ALA A 226 -8.50 7.33 2.46
N ARG A 227 -8.12 7.08 3.72
CA ARG A 227 -6.92 6.31 4.06
C ARG A 227 -6.99 4.86 3.59
N ILE A 228 -8.15 4.20 3.71
CA ILE A 228 -8.39 2.85 3.18
C ILE A 228 -8.16 2.84 1.66
N VAL A 229 -8.84 3.72 0.92
CA VAL A 229 -8.72 3.82 -0.54
C VAL A 229 -7.30 4.18 -0.95
N GLY A 230 -6.68 5.13 -0.27
CA GLY A 230 -5.30 5.57 -0.51
C GLY A 230 -4.29 4.44 -0.31
N GLY A 231 -4.42 3.67 0.78
CA GLY A 231 -3.62 2.48 1.01
C GLY A 231 -3.78 1.45 -0.11
N ILE A 232 -5.02 1.15 -0.51
CA ILE A 232 -5.31 0.21 -1.59
C ILE A 232 -4.70 0.65 -2.92
N ALA A 233 -4.90 1.93 -3.28
CA ALA A 233 -4.37 2.51 -4.50
C ALA A 233 -2.83 2.46 -4.51
N LEU A 234 -2.20 2.81 -3.38
CA LEU A 234 -0.75 2.87 -3.26
C LEU A 234 -0.09 1.50 -3.41
N HIS A 235 -0.56 0.47 -2.68
CA HIS A 235 0.03 -0.86 -2.86
C HIS A 235 -0.30 -1.46 -4.22
N THR A 236 -1.46 -1.14 -4.81
CA THR A 236 -1.80 -1.59 -6.18
C THR A 236 -0.82 -1.03 -7.20
N HIS A 237 -0.43 0.24 -7.05
CA HIS A 237 0.55 0.87 -7.93
C HIS A 237 1.94 0.20 -7.82
N HIS A 238 2.50 0.12 -6.61
CA HIS A 238 3.88 -0.38 -6.45
C HIS A 238 4.01 -1.90 -6.69
N GLN A 239 3.00 -2.71 -6.36
CA GLN A 239 3.01 -4.14 -6.70
C GLN A 239 3.05 -4.38 -8.21
N ARG A 240 2.39 -3.51 -8.99
CA ARG A 240 2.40 -3.62 -10.45
C ARG A 240 3.77 -3.28 -11.04
N ARG A 241 4.49 -2.32 -10.44
CA ARG A 241 5.77 -1.80 -10.93
C ARG A 241 6.93 -2.75 -10.62
N LEU A 242 6.87 -3.47 -9.50
CA LEU A 242 7.88 -4.45 -9.06
C LEU A 242 8.37 -5.42 -10.16
N PRO A 243 7.51 -6.14 -10.91
CA PRO A 243 7.97 -7.01 -12.00
C PRO A 243 8.70 -6.27 -13.12
N GLU A 244 8.21 -5.09 -13.49
CA GLU A 244 8.78 -4.26 -14.55
C GLU A 244 10.19 -3.78 -14.17
N ASP A 245 10.33 -3.31 -12.94
CA ASP A 245 11.56 -2.66 -12.48
C ASP A 245 12.60 -3.68 -12.00
N LEU A 246 12.19 -4.85 -11.50
CA LEU A 246 13.10 -5.83 -10.86
C LEU A 246 13.20 -7.20 -11.53
N SER A 247 12.21 -7.62 -12.32
CA SER A 247 12.16 -8.98 -12.89
C SER A 247 12.28 -9.03 -14.41
N TRP A 248 11.77 -8.03 -15.12
CA TRP A 248 11.84 -7.96 -16.59
C TRP A 248 13.15 -7.30 -17.06
N ILE A 249 14.27 -7.84 -16.57
CA ILE A 249 15.61 -7.27 -16.79
C ILE A 249 15.97 -7.32 -18.27
N THR A 250 16.10 -6.14 -18.88
CA THR A 250 16.62 -5.99 -20.25
C THR A 250 18.14 -5.77 -20.25
N ASP A 251 18.77 -5.93 -21.42
CA ASP A 251 20.22 -5.69 -21.59
C ASP A 251 20.63 -4.24 -21.25
N GLU A 252 19.70 -3.28 -21.32
CA GLU A 252 19.93 -1.87 -21.01
C GLU A 252 19.85 -1.58 -19.50
N MET A 253 19.13 -2.42 -18.74
CA MET A 253 18.87 -2.25 -17.31
C MET A 253 19.91 -2.92 -16.41
N ARG A 254 20.54 -4.00 -16.89
CA ARG A 254 21.50 -4.79 -16.10
C ARG A 254 22.74 -3.98 -15.75
N ALA A 255 23.39 -4.34 -14.64
CA ALA A 255 24.69 -3.78 -14.28
C ALA A 255 25.69 -3.81 -15.45
N PRO A 256 26.50 -2.75 -15.65
CA PRO A 256 27.50 -2.72 -16.71
C PRO A 256 28.44 -3.93 -16.61
N GLY A 257 28.52 -4.73 -17.68
CA GLY A 257 29.40 -5.89 -17.70
C GLY A 257 30.88 -5.46 -17.57
N GLY A 258 31.48 -5.70 -16.40
CA GLY A 258 32.90 -5.47 -16.12
C GLY A 258 33.88 -6.42 -16.81
N TRP A 259 33.59 -6.83 -18.05
CA TRP A 259 34.48 -7.65 -18.88
C TRP A 259 34.95 -6.85 -20.09
N ALA A 260 35.89 -5.94 -19.86
CA ALA A 260 36.73 -5.31 -20.89
C ALA A 260 38.19 -5.27 -20.42
#